data_AF-A0A0S7ERR3-F1
#
_entry.id   AF-A0A0S7ERR3-F1
#
_cell.length_a   1.000
_cell.length_b   1.000
_cell.length_c   1.000
_cell.angle_alpha   90.00
_cell.angle_beta   90.00
_cell.angle_gamma   90.00
#
_symmetry.space_group_name_H-M   'P 1'
#
loop_
_entity.id
_entity.type
_entity.pdbx_description
1 polymer ?
#
loop_
_entity_poly.entity_id
_entity_poly.type
_entity_poly.pdbx_seq_one_letter_code
_entity_poly.pdbx_strand_id
1 'polypeptide(L)'
;VFGCFHIQQGIELYDLAADDSHVTKFIIKDRKYFYDYGPSVMVIVKGNLAYWDKDKRSQLQACIEDFKELHFIDRDVYTSWLDSYLSYGQEKHLNLDDKNVFLSNLPPFFDLYPYFKQDVNQTGDAIHASRFFIQTVNITKASEEIEMLKILKSTVGR
;
A
#
# COMPACT_ATOMS: atom_id res chain seq x y z
N VAL A 1 2.05 32.23 -28.52
CA VAL A 1 1.67 32.18 -27.09
C VAL A 1 0.51 31.21 -26.80
N PHE A 2 -0.45 30.99 -27.72
CA PHE A 2 -1.58 30.05 -27.51
C PHE A 2 -1.17 28.59 -27.19
N GLY A 3 -0.11 28.07 -27.83
CA GLY A 3 0.39 26.71 -27.58
C GLY A 3 0.85 26.46 -26.13
N CYS A 4 1.28 27.50 -25.41
CA CYS A 4 1.73 27.36 -24.02
C CYS A 4 0.60 27.02 -23.04
N PHE A 5 -0.67 27.27 -23.42
CA PHE A 5 -1.84 26.93 -22.61
C PHE A 5 -2.35 25.49 -22.82
N HIS A 6 -1.79 24.77 -23.80
CA HIS A 6 -2.20 23.40 -24.16
C HIS A 6 -1.17 22.34 -23.77
N ILE A 7 -0.18 22.73 -22.96
CA ILE A 7 0.85 21.82 -22.47
C ILE A 7 0.22 20.91 -21.41
N GLN A 8 0.27 19.60 -21.66
CA GLN A 8 -0.13 18.59 -20.69
C GLN A 8 1.10 18.10 -19.91
N GLN A 9 0.95 17.95 -18.60
CA GLN A 9 2.02 17.43 -17.74
C GLN A 9 1.94 15.91 -17.67
N GLY A 10 3.07 15.24 -17.92
CA GLY A 10 3.18 13.78 -17.89
C GLY A 10 3.88 13.26 -19.13
N ILE A 11 4.55 12.11 -19.00
CA ILE A 11 5.11 11.35 -20.13
C ILE A 11 4.59 9.94 -19.96
N GLU A 12 4.04 9.35 -21.02
CA GLU A 12 3.57 7.99 -20.95
C GLU A 12 4.70 7.02 -21.27
N LEU A 13 4.69 5.83 -20.66
CA LEU A 13 5.80 4.87 -20.80
C LEU A 13 6.02 4.46 -22.27
N TYR A 14 4.95 4.44 -23.07
CA TYR A 14 5.04 4.13 -24.50
C TYR A 14 5.69 5.26 -25.33
N ASP A 15 5.71 6.51 -24.85
CA ASP A 15 6.40 7.63 -25.51
C ASP A 15 7.93 7.50 -25.43
N LEU A 16 8.44 6.63 -24.56
CA LEU A 16 9.87 6.37 -24.37
C LEU A 16 10.40 5.23 -25.27
N ALA A 17 9.50 4.48 -25.91
CA ALA A 17 9.84 3.37 -26.79
C ALA A 17 9.82 3.83 -28.26
N ALA A 18 10.57 3.14 -29.13
CA ALA A 18 10.47 3.38 -30.57
C ALA A 18 9.04 3.09 -31.06
N ASP A 19 8.51 3.92 -31.96
CA ASP A 19 7.11 3.91 -32.39
C ASP A 19 6.60 2.52 -32.81
N ASP A 20 7.40 1.75 -33.54
CA ASP A 20 7.05 0.41 -34.04
C ASP A 20 7.49 -0.76 -33.14
N SER A 21 7.96 -0.47 -31.93
CA SER A 21 8.41 -1.48 -30.97
C SER A 21 7.26 -2.37 -30.48
N HIS A 22 7.58 -3.64 -30.23
CA HIS A 22 6.67 -4.54 -29.51
C HIS A 22 6.28 -3.98 -28.14
N VAL A 23 7.18 -3.25 -27.47
CA VAL A 23 6.96 -2.64 -26.15
C VAL A 23 5.82 -1.61 -26.20
N THR A 24 5.82 -0.74 -27.21
CA THR A 24 4.76 0.26 -27.44
C THR A 24 3.40 -0.42 -27.59
N LYS A 25 3.33 -1.45 -28.45
CA LYS A 25 2.10 -2.22 -28.67
C LYS A 25 1.61 -2.94 -27.42
N PHE A 26 2.53 -3.46 -26.62
CA PHE A 26 2.21 -4.11 -25.35
C PHE A 26 1.63 -3.10 -24.35
N ILE A 27 2.34 -1.99 -24.06
CA ILE A 27 1.91 -0.99 -23.06
C ILE A 27 0.54 -0.39 -23.42
N ILE A 28 0.31 -0.06 -24.69
CA ILE A 28 -0.98 0.50 -25.13
C ILE A 28 -2.11 -0.51 -24.90
N LYS A 29 -1.89 -1.79 -25.21
CA LYS A 29 -2.90 -2.85 -24.98
C LYS A 29 -3.10 -3.13 -23.49
N ASP A 30 -2.01 -3.17 -22.72
CA ASP A 30 -2.02 -3.35 -21.29
C ASP A 30 -2.87 -2.28 -20.60
N ARG A 31 -2.59 -1.00 -20.92
CA ARG A 31 -3.40 0.13 -20.44
C ARG A 31 -4.85 0.14 -20.91
N LYS A 32 -5.12 -0.36 -22.11
CA LYS A 32 -6.48 -0.37 -22.66
C LYS A 32 -7.36 -1.45 -22.03
N TYR A 33 -6.79 -2.59 -21.65
CA TYR A 33 -7.56 -3.79 -21.31
C TYR A 33 -7.35 -4.30 -19.88
N PHE A 34 -6.30 -3.87 -19.17
CA PHE A 34 -5.92 -4.42 -17.86
C PHE A 34 -5.68 -3.35 -16.78
N TYR A 35 -6.08 -2.10 -17.02
CA TYR A 35 -5.78 -0.95 -16.15
C TYR A 35 -6.97 -0.52 -15.29
N ASP A 36 -7.96 -1.39 -15.10
CA ASP A 36 -9.08 -1.17 -14.17
C ASP A 36 -8.54 -0.96 -12.74
N TYR A 37 -7.53 -1.77 -12.38
CA TYR A 37 -6.69 -1.56 -11.22
C TYR A 37 -5.42 -0.81 -11.63
N GLY A 38 -5.13 0.29 -10.92
CA GLY A 38 -3.89 1.03 -11.07
C GLY A 38 -2.71 0.35 -10.35
N PRO A 39 -1.58 1.05 -10.15
CA PRO A 39 -0.47 0.50 -9.39
C PRO A 39 -0.85 0.21 -7.93
N SER A 40 -0.38 -0.94 -7.42
CA SER A 40 -0.45 -1.22 -5.98
C SER A 40 0.53 -0.32 -5.23
N VAL A 41 0.05 0.38 -4.20
CA VAL A 41 0.85 1.33 -3.41
C VAL A 41 1.26 0.67 -2.10
N MET A 42 2.57 0.62 -1.88
CA MET A 42 3.15 0.19 -0.61
C MET A 42 3.24 1.36 0.36
N VAL A 43 2.54 1.27 1.48
CA VAL A 43 2.62 2.25 2.57
C VAL A 43 3.51 1.68 3.66
N ILE A 44 4.55 2.42 4.03
CA ILE A 44 5.58 1.97 4.97
C ILE A 44 5.40 2.72 6.29
N VAL A 45 5.21 1.96 7.37
CA VAL A 45 5.29 2.46 8.74
C VAL A 45 6.74 2.34 9.17
N LYS A 46 7.41 3.47 9.39
CA LYS A 46 8.81 3.53 9.82
C LYS A 46 8.89 3.83 11.32
N GLY A 47 9.77 3.13 12.01
CA GLY A 47 10.07 3.35 13.43
C GLY A 47 9.53 2.25 14.32
N ASN A 48 9.92 2.30 15.60
CA ASN A 48 9.60 1.28 16.59
C ASN A 48 8.17 1.46 17.11
N LEU A 49 7.18 1.15 16.29
CA LEU A 49 5.78 1.17 16.70
C LEU A 49 5.48 -0.04 17.61
N ALA A 50 4.88 0.22 18.77
CA ALA A 50 4.45 -0.82 19.68
C ALA A 50 3.09 -1.39 19.23
N TYR A 51 3.08 -2.34 18.29
CA TYR A 51 1.84 -2.89 17.72
C TYR A 51 0.93 -3.61 18.73
N TRP A 52 1.43 -4.01 19.89
CA TRP A 52 0.61 -4.55 20.98
C TRP A 52 -0.22 -3.46 21.69
N ASP A 53 0.19 -2.19 21.61
CA ASP A 53 -0.55 -1.06 22.18
C ASP A 53 -1.81 -0.76 21.35
N LYS A 54 -2.98 -0.75 22.01
CA LYS A 54 -4.28 -0.48 21.37
C LYS A 54 -4.38 0.91 20.79
N ASP A 55 -3.84 1.91 21.48
CA ASP A 55 -3.94 3.30 21.03
C ASP A 55 -3.08 3.50 19.79
N LYS A 56 -1.90 2.85 19.75
CA LYS A 56 -1.04 2.83 18.56
C LYS A 56 -1.68 2.11 17.38
N ARG A 57 -2.33 0.97 17.61
CA ARG A 57 -3.09 0.27 16.56
C ARG A 57 -4.27 1.10 16.05
N SER A 58 -5.01 1.75 16.95
CA SER A 58 -6.14 2.62 16.60
C SER A 58 -5.69 3.81 15.76
N GLN A 59 -4.58 4.46 16.13
CA GLN A 59 -3.96 5.54 15.33
C GLN A 59 -3.56 5.06 13.93
N LEU A 60 -2.93 3.89 13.83
CA LEU A 60 -2.58 3.29 12.54
C LEU A 60 -3.82 2.97 11.70
N GLN A 61 -4.87 2.43 12.32
CA GLN A 61 -6.12 2.13 11.63
C GLN A 61 -6.77 3.40 11.09
N ALA A 62 -6.83 4.47 11.87
CA ALA A 62 -7.37 5.75 11.42
C ALA A 62 -6.62 6.26 10.17
N CYS A 63 -5.28 6.15 10.16
CA CYS A 63 -4.47 6.51 9.00
C CYS A 63 -4.79 5.64 7.77
N ILE A 64 -5.01 4.33 7.96
CA ILE A 64 -5.42 3.42 6.88
C ILE A 64 -6.81 3.80 6.33
N GLU A 65 -7.76 4.11 7.21
CA GLU A 65 -9.10 4.56 6.80
C GLU A 65 -9.04 5.88 6.02
N ASP A 66 -8.18 6.83 6.42
CA ASP A 66 -7.97 8.07 5.65
C ASP A 66 -7.50 7.80 4.21
N PHE A 67 -6.73 6.74 3.95
CA PHE A 67 -6.39 6.33 2.59
C PHE A 67 -7.57 5.71 1.86
N LYS A 68 -8.36 4.88 2.53
CA LYS A 68 -9.53 4.21 1.94
C LYS A 68 -10.63 5.18 1.53
N GLU A 69 -10.68 6.38 2.11
CA GLU A 69 -11.61 7.44 1.69
C GLU A 69 -11.18 8.17 0.41
N LEU A 70 -9.96 7.93 -0.09
CA LEU A 70 -9.50 8.55 -1.33
C LEU A 70 -10.22 7.91 -2.53
N HIS A 71 -10.80 8.75 -3.40
CA HIS A 71 -11.61 8.32 -4.54
C HIS A 71 -10.90 7.41 -5.56
N PHE A 72 -9.57 7.37 -5.54
CA PHE A 72 -8.74 6.53 -6.42
C PHE A 72 -8.17 5.30 -5.69
N ILE A 73 -8.59 5.02 -4.46
CA ILE A 73 -8.22 3.82 -3.70
C ILE A 73 -9.43 2.89 -3.64
N ASP A 74 -9.20 1.61 -3.93
CA ASP A 74 -10.19 0.57 -3.69
C ASP A 74 -10.30 0.32 -2.18
N ARG A 75 -11.52 0.42 -1.66
CA ARG A 75 -11.79 0.30 -0.22
C ARG A 75 -11.63 -1.14 0.29
N ASP A 76 -11.93 -2.11 -0.56
CA ASP A 76 -12.02 -3.52 -0.20
C ASP A 76 -10.74 -4.28 -0.55
N VAL A 77 -10.00 -3.82 -1.57
CA VAL A 77 -8.73 -4.42 -1.99
C VAL A 77 -7.55 -3.76 -1.27
N TYR A 78 -7.25 -4.27 -0.09
CA TYR A 78 -6.05 -3.92 0.67
C TYR A 78 -5.42 -5.16 1.32
N THR A 79 -4.13 -5.10 1.65
CA THR A 79 -3.41 -6.21 2.28
C THR A 79 -2.62 -5.71 3.49
N SER A 80 -2.94 -6.28 4.65
CA SER A 80 -2.39 -5.91 5.95
C SER A 80 -1.99 -7.16 6.72
N TRP A 81 -0.69 -7.29 7.03
CA TRP A 81 -0.19 -8.34 7.89
C TRP A 81 -0.79 -8.23 9.29
N LEU A 82 -1.03 -7.00 9.77
CA LEU A 82 -1.51 -6.73 11.11
C LEU A 82 -2.96 -7.17 11.26
N ASP A 83 -3.83 -6.83 10.31
CA ASP A 83 -5.25 -7.25 10.37
C ASP A 83 -5.36 -8.78 10.31
N SER A 84 -4.60 -9.40 9.42
CA SER A 84 -4.49 -10.87 9.32
C SER A 84 -3.98 -11.48 10.63
N TYR A 85 -3.00 -10.84 11.27
CA TYR A 85 -2.44 -11.30 12.54
C TYR A 85 -3.42 -11.14 13.71
N LEU A 86 -4.19 -10.05 13.74
CA LEU A 86 -5.22 -9.82 14.73
C LEU A 86 -6.37 -10.84 14.60
N SER A 87 -6.79 -11.15 13.37
CA SER A 87 -7.77 -12.22 13.11
C SER A 87 -7.25 -13.58 13.56
N TYR A 88 -6.00 -13.91 13.24
CA TYR A 88 -5.34 -15.12 13.76
C TYR A 88 -5.35 -15.17 15.29
N GLY A 89 -5.01 -14.07 15.96
CA GLY A 89 -5.05 -13.98 17.42
C GLY A 89 -6.45 -14.18 17.99
N GLN A 90 -7.48 -13.64 17.35
CA GLN A 90 -8.87 -13.82 17.74
C GLN A 90 -9.30 -15.29 17.65
N GLU A 91 -8.99 -15.97 16.55
CA GLU A 91 -9.28 -17.40 16.35
C GLU A 91 -8.57 -18.31 17.35
N LYS A 92 -7.35 -17.91 17.75
CA LYS A 92 -6.53 -18.63 18.74
C LYS A 92 -6.79 -18.19 20.19
N HIS A 93 -7.71 -17.25 20.42
CA HIS A 93 -7.99 -16.67 21.74
C HIS A 93 -6.76 -16.08 22.44
N LEU A 94 -5.86 -15.45 21.68
CA LEU A 94 -4.65 -14.81 22.18
C LEU A 94 -4.93 -13.39 22.67
N ASN A 95 -4.31 -13.00 23.78
CA ASN A 95 -4.27 -11.60 24.21
C ASN A 95 -3.15 -10.85 23.47
N LEU A 96 -3.43 -10.39 22.26
CA LEU A 96 -2.47 -9.61 21.45
C LEU A 96 -2.23 -8.18 21.98
N ASP A 97 -2.87 -7.79 23.09
CA ASP A 97 -2.56 -6.54 23.78
C ASP A 97 -1.33 -6.69 24.70
N ASP A 98 -0.96 -7.92 25.02
CA ASP A 98 0.26 -8.22 25.76
C ASP A 98 1.45 -8.33 24.81
N LYS A 99 2.52 -7.58 25.09
CA LYS A 99 3.73 -7.54 24.25
C LYS A 99 4.35 -8.93 24.05
N ASN A 100 4.45 -9.73 25.11
CA ASN A 100 5.13 -11.02 25.04
C ASN A 100 4.29 -12.02 24.25
N VAL A 101 2.97 -12.03 24.46
CA VAL A 101 2.04 -12.83 23.67
C VAL A 101 2.08 -12.40 22.20
N PHE A 102 2.06 -11.10 21.92
CA PHE A 102 2.15 -10.56 20.57
C PHE A 102 3.44 -10.98 19.86
N LEU A 103 4.61 -10.84 20.50
CA LEU A 103 5.88 -11.14 19.85
C LEU A 103 6.13 -12.66 19.71
N SER A 104 5.76 -13.45 20.73
CA SER A 104 5.97 -14.90 20.71
C SER A 104 5.09 -15.63 19.68
N ASN A 105 3.97 -15.03 19.27
CA ASN A 105 3.05 -15.60 18.28
C ASN A 105 3.28 -15.11 16.84
N LEU A 106 4.22 -14.19 16.60
CA LEU A 106 4.59 -13.78 15.23
C LEU A 106 5.25 -14.92 14.42
N PRO A 107 6.24 -15.67 14.94
CA PRO A 107 6.82 -16.80 14.20
C PRO A 107 5.79 -17.84 13.74
N PRO A 108 4.91 -18.41 14.60
CA PRO A 108 3.92 -19.38 14.15
C PRO A 108 2.90 -18.77 13.18
N PHE A 109 2.57 -17.48 13.32
CA PHE A 109 1.77 -16.78 12.32
C PHE A 109 2.46 -16.72 10.96
N PHE A 110 3.76 -16.38 10.91
CA PHE A 110 4.51 -16.36 9.66
C PHE A 110 4.74 -17.75 9.08
N ASP A 111 4.77 -18.81 9.88
CA ASP A 111 4.83 -20.18 9.36
C ASP A 111 3.54 -20.56 8.61
N LEU A 112 2.39 -20.03 9.05
CA LEU A 112 1.10 -20.20 8.37
C LEU A 112 0.93 -19.25 7.17
N TYR A 113 1.44 -18.02 7.30
CA TYR A 113 1.31 -16.96 6.30
C TYR A 113 2.70 -16.39 5.92
N PRO A 114 3.53 -17.16 5.20
CA PRO A 114 4.94 -16.82 4.96
C PRO A 114 5.15 -15.55 4.15
N TYR A 115 4.18 -15.13 3.36
CA TYR A 115 4.24 -13.88 2.59
C TYR A 115 4.36 -12.64 3.49
N PHE A 116 3.65 -12.62 4.62
CA PHE A 116 3.67 -11.49 5.56
C PHE A 116 5.00 -11.31 6.29
N LYS A 117 5.87 -12.33 6.29
CA LYS A 117 7.22 -12.21 6.86
C LYS A 117 8.04 -11.11 6.18
N GLN A 118 7.78 -10.84 4.89
CA GLN A 118 8.46 -9.78 4.15
C GLN A 118 7.90 -8.38 4.46
N ASP A 119 6.77 -8.31 5.15
CA ASP A 119 6.07 -7.06 5.44
C ASP A 119 6.41 -6.50 6.83
N VAL A 120 7.21 -7.23 7.61
CA VAL A 120 7.62 -6.87 8.97
C VAL A 120 9.13 -6.98 9.10
N ASN A 121 9.79 -5.87 9.42
CA ASN A 121 11.20 -5.83 9.75
C ASN A 121 11.36 -5.80 11.28
N GLN A 122 11.74 -6.93 11.87
CA GLN A 122 11.89 -7.10 13.31
C GLN A 122 13.31 -7.54 13.67
N THR A 123 13.87 -6.99 14.75
CA THR A 123 15.08 -7.51 15.41
C THR A 123 14.83 -7.62 16.91
N GLY A 124 14.98 -8.82 17.46
CA GLY A 124 14.61 -9.09 18.85
C GLY A 124 13.15 -8.71 19.12
N ASP A 125 12.92 -7.83 20.08
CA ASP A 125 11.58 -7.41 20.51
C ASP A 125 11.08 -6.12 19.83
N ALA A 126 11.81 -5.61 18.84
CA ALA A 126 11.51 -4.35 18.18
C ALA A 126 11.14 -4.58 16.71
N ILE A 127 9.96 -4.09 16.31
CA ILE A 127 9.56 -3.98 14.90
C ILE A 127 9.97 -2.59 14.42
N HIS A 128 11.00 -2.53 13.57
CA HIS A 128 11.62 -1.28 13.10
C HIS A 128 10.90 -0.65 11.92
N ALA A 129 10.23 -1.50 11.13
CA ALA A 129 9.40 -1.07 10.04
C ALA A 129 8.36 -2.14 9.72
N SER A 130 7.24 -1.73 9.18
CA SER A 130 6.33 -2.64 8.48
C SER A 130 5.77 -1.98 7.24
N ARG A 131 5.08 -2.75 6.41
CA ARG A 131 4.36 -2.22 5.26
C ARG A 131 2.98 -2.87 5.12
N PHE A 132 2.09 -2.14 4.46
CA PHE A 132 0.80 -2.64 3.98
C PHE A 132 0.59 -2.16 2.54
N PHE A 133 -0.35 -2.78 1.84
CA PHE A 133 -0.64 -2.47 0.46
C PHE A 133 -2.06 -1.96 0.31
N ILE A 134 -2.22 -0.87 -0.43
CA ILE A 134 -3.51 -0.34 -0.86
C ILE A 134 -3.56 -0.41 -2.39
N GLN A 135 -4.70 -0.76 -2.94
CA GLN A 135 -4.88 -0.87 -4.38
C GLN A 135 -5.47 0.42 -4.94
N THR A 136 -4.85 0.97 -5.96
CA THR A 136 -5.41 2.13 -6.68
C THR A 136 -6.33 1.67 -7.79
N VAL A 137 -7.29 2.52 -8.18
CA VAL A 137 -8.25 2.26 -9.26
C VAL A 137 -8.42 3.50 -10.12
N ASN A 138 -8.80 3.30 -11.40
CA ASN A 138 -9.14 4.38 -12.33
C ASN A 138 -8.04 5.44 -12.55
N ILE A 139 -6.76 5.06 -12.41
CA ILE A 139 -5.61 5.89 -12.77
C ILE A 139 -5.13 5.45 -14.14
N THR A 140 -5.31 6.25 -15.18
CA THR A 140 -5.09 5.84 -16.58
C THR A 140 -3.99 6.62 -17.31
N LYS A 141 -3.60 7.78 -16.76
CA LYS A 141 -2.63 8.71 -17.38
C LYS A 141 -1.59 9.21 -16.39
N ALA A 142 -0.43 9.60 -16.90
CA ALA A 142 0.68 10.12 -16.10
C ALA A 142 0.29 11.35 -15.25
N SER A 143 -0.60 12.21 -15.74
CA SER A 143 -1.08 13.36 -14.97
C SER A 143 -1.86 12.95 -13.71
N GLU A 144 -2.65 11.88 -13.81
CA GLU A 144 -3.46 11.33 -12.71
C GLU A 144 -2.54 10.63 -11.70
N GLU A 145 -1.51 9.91 -12.17
CA GLU A 145 -0.47 9.32 -11.30
C GLU A 145 0.28 10.38 -10.48
N ILE A 146 0.58 11.54 -11.08
CA ILE A 146 1.23 12.68 -10.40
C ILE A 146 0.30 13.28 -9.34
N GLU A 147 -0.98 13.45 -9.66
CA GLU A 147 -1.97 13.99 -8.72
C GLU A 147 -2.21 13.03 -7.55
N MET A 148 -2.40 11.75 -7.84
CA MET A 148 -2.49 10.66 -6.87
C MET A 148 -1.31 10.69 -5.89
N LEU A 149 -0.06 10.76 -6.39
CA LEU A 149 1.13 10.81 -5.54
C LEU A 149 1.14 12.03 -4.62
N LYS A 150 0.69 13.20 -5.09
CA LYS A 150 0.59 14.41 -4.26
C LYS A 150 -0.43 14.23 -3.13
N ILE A 151 -1.60 13.67 -3.45
CA ILE A 151 -2.68 13.45 -2.48
C ILE A 151 -2.24 12.41 -1.44
N LEU A 152 -1.67 11.27 -1.87
CA LEU A 152 -1.12 10.24 -0.98
C LEU A 152 -0.12 10.84 0.02
N LYS A 153 0.79 11.69 -0.44
CA LYS A 153 1.76 12.37 0.44
C LYS A 153 1.11 13.31 1.44
N SER A 154 0.03 14.01 1.07
CA SER A 154 -0.70 14.87 2.00
C SER A 154 -1.49 14.10 3.06
N THR A 155 -1.90 12.87 2.76
CA THR A 155 -2.63 12.00 3.68
C THR A 155 -1.73 11.41 4.78
N VAL A 156 -0.45 11.12 4.48
CA VAL A 156 0.55 10.55 5.42
C VAL A 156 0.89 11.49 6.62
N GLY A 157 0.45 12.75 6.60
CA GLY A 157 0.85 13.78 7.57
C GLY A 157 -0.27 14.44 8.38
N ARG A 158 -1.47 13.84 8.42
CA ARG A 158 -2.55 14.22 9.34
C ARG A 158 -2.49 13.39 10.61
#